data_AF-A0A7X6XWA4-F1
#
_entry.id   AF-A0A7X6XWA4-F1
#
_cell.length_a   1.000
_cell.length_b   1.000
_cell.length_c   1.000
_cell.angle_alpha   90.00
_cell.angle_beta   90.00
_cell.angle_gamma   90.00
#
_symmetry.space_group_name_H-M   'P 1'
#
loop_
_entity.id
_entity.type
_entity.pdbx_description
1 polymer ?
#
loop_
_entity_poly.entity_id
_entity_poly.type
_entity_poly.pdbx_seq_one_letter_code
_entity_poly.pdbx_strand_id
1 'polypeptide(L)' 'MKVPNMSKWSLKEVNAWANFANIEIVMKGSGFVKAQSIAPNTTVTDGMVLTVELE' A
#
# COMPACT_ATOMS: atom_id res chain seq x y z
N MET A 1 8.08 11.17 -4.41
CA MET A 1 7.97 10.20 -3.30
C MET A 1 8.06 8.78 -3.87
N LYS A 2 8.52 7.80 -3.08
CA LYS A 2 8.62 6.40 -3.50
C LYS A 2 7.69 5.51 -2.69
N VAL A 3 7.22 4.43 -3.31
CA VAL A 3 6.42 3.39 -2.65
C VAL A 3 7.30 2.65 -1.64
N PRO A 4 6.90 2.55 -0.36
CA PRO A 4 7.65 1.79 0.64
C PRO A 4 7.45 0.28 0.45
N ASN A 5 8.29 -0.49 1.13
CA ASN A 5 7.98 -1.90 1.38
C ASN A 5 6.98 -1.98 2.54
N MET A 6 5.77 -2.42 2.24
CA MET A 6 4.67 -2.51 3.20
C MET A 6 4.53 -3.90 3.82
N SER A 7 5.44 -4.86 3.54
CA SER A 7 5.39 -6.17 4.19
C SER A 7 5.30 -6.03 5.71
N LYS A 8 4.36 -6.78 6.31
CA LYS A 8 4.03 -6.76 7.75
C LYS A 8 3.36 -5.49 8.26
N TRP A 9 3.01 -4.53 7.41
CA TRP A 9 2.22 -3.39 7.83
C TRP A 9 0.81 -3.83 8.19
N SER A 10 0.27 -3.21 9.23
CA SER A 10 -1.13 -3.27 9.57
C SER A 10 -1.98 -2.46 8.59
N LEU A 11 -3.27 -2.77 8.52
CA LEU A 11 -4.24 -2.01 7.74
C LEU A 11 -4.19 -0.50 8.02
N LYS A 12 -3.95 -0.13 9.28
CA LYS A 12 -3.88 1.26 9.72
C LYS A 12 -2.67 1.98 9.13
N GLU A 13 -1.52 1.33 9.11
CA GLU A 13 -0.28 1.89 8.53
C GLU A 13 -0.42 2.08 7.02
N VAL A 14 -1.00 1.11 6.32
CA VAL A 14 -1.24 1.21 4.88
C VAL A 14 -2.20 2.37 4.57
N ASN A 15 -3.32 2.48 5.28
CA ASN A 15 -4.26 3.59 5.08
C ASN A 15 -3.65 4.96 5.39
N ALA A 16 -2.86 5.07 6.46
CA ALA A 16 -2.20 6.32 6.80
C ALA A 16 -1.25 6.77 5.68
N TRP A 17 -0.46 5.85 5.13
CA TRP A 17 0.44 6.16 4.03
C TRP A 17 -0.31 6.47 2.73
N ALA A 18 -1.36 5.72 2.39
CA ALA A 18 -2.14 5.97 1.17
C ALA A 18 -2.83 7.34 1.20
N ASN A 19 -3.38 7.75 2.35
CA ASN A 19 -3.93 9.08 2.55
C ASN A 19 -2.86 10.17 2.40
N PHE A 20 -1.67 9.96 2.97
CA PHE A 20 -0.54 10.89 2.81
C PHE A 20 -0.08 10.98 1.34
N ALA A 21 -0.10 9.85 0.64
CA ALA A 21 0.28 9.75 -0.76
C ALA A 21 -0.80 10.18 -1.76
N ASN A 22 -2.01 10.46 -1.27
CA ASN A 22 -3.17 10.77 -2.10
C ASN A 22 -3.39 9.75 -3.23
N ILE A 23 -3.25 8.46 -2.89
CA ILE A 23 -3.48 7.35 -3.83
C ILE A 23 -4.65 6.48 -3.39
N GLU A 24 -5.27 5.82 -4.36
CA GLU A 24 -6.32 4.84 -4.08
C GLU A 24 -5.71 3.51 -3.64
N ILE A 25 -6.41 2.83 -2.74
CA ILE A 25 -5.97 1.57 -2.15
C ILE A 25 -7.10 0.55 -2.24
N VAL A 26 -6.76 -0.64 -2.74
CA VAL A 26 -7.62 -1.82 -2.76
C VAL A 26 -7.05 -2.87 -1.80
N MET A 27 -7.88 -3.34 -0.88
CA MET A 27 -7.47 -4.27 0.17
C MET A 27 -8.17 -5.61 -0.02
N LYS A 28 -7.43 -6.72 0.09
CA LYS A 28 -7.97 -8.08 0.05
C LYS A 28 -7.51 -8.86 1.27
N GLY A 29 -8.45 -9.47 2.00
CA GLY A 29 -8.17 -10.24 3.21
C GLY A 29 -8.21 -9.41 4.49
N SER A 30 -7.59 -9.92 5.55
CA SER A 30 -7.48 -9.29 6.87
C SER A 30 -6.17 -9.66 7.54
N GLY A 31 -5.62 -8.80 8.40
CA GLY A 31 -4.37 -9.07 9.11
C GLY A 31 -3.26 -8.13 8.69
N PHE A 32 -2.08 -8.66 8.39
CA PHE A 32 -0.90 -7.89 7.99
C PHE A 32 -0.62 -8.04 6.51
N VAL A 33 -0.02 -7.02 5.90
CA VAL A 33 0.33 -7.05 4.47
C VAL A 33 1.33 -8.17 4.19
N LYS A 34 0.90 -9.12 3.38
CA LYS A 34 1.71 -10.18 2.80
C LYS A 34 2.33 -9.75 1.48
N ALA A 35 1.54 -9.10 0.63
CA ALA A 35 1.94 -8.71 -0.71
C ALA A 35 1.36 -7.34 -1.11
N GLN A 36 2.06 -6.67 -2.02
CA GLN A 36 1.67 -5.40 -2.61
C GLN A 36 1.81 -5.48 -4.14
N SER A 37 0.87 -4.89 -4.88
CA SER A 37 0.86 -4.94 -6.35
C SER A 37 1.95 -4.10 -7.01
N ILE A 38 2.45 -3.08 -6.31
CA ILE A 38 3.46 -2.14 -6.82
C ILE A 38 4.77 -2.40 -6.10
N ALA A 39 5.86 -2.56 -6.84
CA ALA A 39 7.17 -2.83 -6.26
C ALA A 39 7.64 -1.68 -5.33
N PRO A 40 8.34 -1.99 -4.23
CA PRO A 40 9.01 -0.98 -3.43
C PRO A 40 9.96 -0.14 -4.28
N ASN A 41 10.18 1.11 -3.89
CA ASN A 41 10.98 2.12 -4.58
C ASN A 41 10.43 2.63 -5.91
N THR A 42 9.24 2.18 -6.34
CA THR A 42 8.53 2.77 -7.48
C THR A 42 8.16 4.21 -7.19
N THR A 43 8.30 5.10 -8.16
CA THR A 43 7.88 6.51 -8.03
C THR A 43 6.36 6.58 -7.91
N VAL A 44 5.85 7.25 -6.88
CA VAL A 44 4.41 7.50 -6.72
C VAL A 44 4.00 8.59 -7.72
N THR A 45 2.96 8.30 -8.49
CA THR A 45 2.33 9.22 -9.44
C THR A 45 0.86 9.42 -9.08
N ASP A 46 0.30 10.56 -9.45
CA ASP A 46 -1.12 10.85 -9.21
C ASP A 46 -2.03 9.83 -9.91
N GLY A 47 -3.10 9.41 -9.24
CA GLY A 47 -4.07 8.44 -9.76
C GLY A 47 -3.60 6.98 -9.73
N MET A 48 -2.47 6.68 -9.08
CA MET A 48 -2.01 5.30 -8.89
C MET A 48 -2.96 4.55 -7.95
N VAL A 49 -3.17 3.26 -8.23
CA VAL A 49 -3.97 2.37 -7.38
C VAL A 49 -3.07 1.28 -6.81
N LEU A 50 -2.97 1.20 -5.48
CA LEU A 50 -2.20 0.19 -4.78
C LEU A 50 -3.12 -0.92 -4.28
N THR A 51 -2.88 -2.16 -4.71
CA THR A 51 -3.54 -3.34 -4.13
C THR A 51 -2.63 -3.98 -3.09
N VAL A 52 -3.16 -4.24 -1.90
CA VAL A 52 -2.47 -5.01 -0.84
C VAL A 52 -3.26 -6.26 -0.48
N GLU A 53 -2.54 -7.36 -0.29
CA GLU A 53 -3.09 -8.63 0.19
C GLU A 53 -2.68 -8.82 1.65
N LEU A 54 -3.66 -9.14 2.49
CA LEU A 54 -3.54 -9.28 3.93
C LEU A 54 -3.77 -10.74 4.32
N GLU A 55 -2.96 -11.24 5.25
CA GLU A 55 -3.14 -12.55 5.90
C GLU A 55 -3.04 -12.48 7.43
#